data_AF-A0A1G2YA36-F1
#
_entry.id   AF-A0A1G2YA36-F1
#
_cell.length_a   1.000
_cell.length_b   1.000
_cell.length_c   1.000
_cell.angle_alpha   90.00
_cell.angle_beta   90.00
_cell.angle_gamma   90.00
#
_symmetry.space_group_name_H-M   'P 1'
#
loop_
_entity.id
_entity.type
_entity.pdbx_description
1 polymer ?
#
loop_
_entity_poly.entity_id
_entity_poly.type
_entity_poly.pdbx_seq_one_letter_code
_entity_poly.pdbx_strand_id
1 'polypeptide(L)'
;MLKGIYAQDSRQEALAKAESIAHKLEAMRLSKAAGIVRGGVEDTLSFHAFPREHWMRIRTNNMLERIMREIRRRTNVVGCFPDGNSALMLASARLRHIAGTKWSSARYLNMKRLEEHKQNYIHEMIAEVAG
;
A
#
# COMPACT_ATOMS: atom_id res chain seq x y z
N MET A 1 6.39 9.10 -13.24
CA MET A 1 5.65 10.28 -12.75
C MET A 1 5.10 10.06 -11.33
N LEU A 2 4.12 9.18 -11.11
CA LEU A 2 3.46 8.99 -9.80
C LEU A 2 4.38 8.46 -8.67
N LYS A 3 5.34 7.59 -8.99
CA LYS A 3 6.34 7.09 -8.01
C LYS A 3 7.14 8.22 -7.34
N GLY A 4 7.23 9.39 -7.99
CA GLY A 4 7.93 10.55 -7.45
C GLY A 4 7.25 11.16 -6.23
N ILE A 5 5.93 10.98 -6.06
CA ILE A 5 5.18 11.42 -4.86
C ILE A 5 5.74 10.68 -3.64
N TYR A 6 5.82 9.36 -3.75
CA TYR A 6 6.20 8.48 -2.64
C TYR A 6 7.71 8.40 -2.40
N ALA A 7 8.52 9.05 -3.23
CA ALA A 7 9.97 9.12 -3.07
C ALA A 7 10.42 10.27 -2.17
N GLN A 8 9.51 11.18 -1.78
CA GLN A 8 9.84 12.29 -0.89
C GLN A 8 9.99 11.80 0.56
N ASP A 9 10.89 12.43 1.31
CA ASP A 9 11.14 12.07 2.70
C ASP A 9 10.13 12.72 3.67
N SER A 10 9.53 13.85 3.27
CA SER A 10 8.47 14.54 4.02
C SER A 10 7.10 14.39 3.39
N ARG A 11 6.07 14.27 4.23
CA ARG A 11 4.65 14.30 3.80
C ARG A 11 4.31 15.61 3.07
N GLN A 12 4.84 16.74 3.52
CA GLN A 12 4.59 18.05 2.91
C GLN A 12 5.17 18.13 1.49
N GLU A 13 6.39 17.63 1.30
CA GLU A 13 7.02 17.53 -0.02
C GLU A 13 6.26 16.58 -0.93
N ALA A 14 5.78 15.44 -0.41
CA ALA A 14 4.98 14.49 -1.15
C ALA A 14 3.66 15.12 -1.64
N LEU A 15 2.98 15.90 -0.79
CA LEU A 15 1.77 16.65 -1.14
C LEU A 15 2.04 17.69 -2.23
N ALA A 16 3.09 18.51 -2.07
CA ALA A 16 3.49 19.48 -3.09
C ALA A 16 3.83 18.79 -4.43
N LYS A 17 4.47 17.63 -4.37
CA LYS A 17 4.77 16.83 -5.56
C LYS A 17 3.52 16.26 -6.22
N ALA A 18 2.54 15.82 -5.43
CA ALA A 18 1.28 15.32 -5.93
C ALA A 18 0.50 16.43 -6.67
N GLU A 19 0.48 17.64 -6.13
CA GLU A 19 -0.18 18.77 -6.80
C GLU A 19 0.53 19.15 -8.10
N SER A 20 1.87 19.20 -8.10
CA SER A 20 2.65 19.39 -9.33
C SER A 20 2.34 18.33 -10.40
N ILE A 21 2.13 17.08 -10.00
CA ILE A 21 1.76 16.00 -10.90
C ILE A 21 0.31 16.13 -11.37
N ALA A 22 -0.62 16.54 -10.51
CA ALA A 22 -2.01 16.79 -10.87
C ALA A 22 -2.11 17.88 -11.94
N HIS A 23 -1.40 19.00 -11.78
CA HIS A 23 -1.32 20.05 -12.81
C HIS A 23 -0.74 19.55 -14.14
N LYS A 24 0.29 18.69 -14.10
CA LYS A 24 0.83 18.07 -15.32
C LYS A 24 -0.20 17.18 -16.01
N LEU A 25 -0.97 16.41 -15.24
CA LEU A 25 -2.04 15.57 -15.76
C LEU A 25 -3.15 16.42 -16.41
N GLU A 26 -3.50 17.56 -15.82
CA GLU A 26 -4.45 18.52 -16.42
C GLU A 26 -3.95 19.10 -17.73
N ALA A 27 -2.68 19.51 -17.79
CA ALA A 27 -2.05 20.00 -19.02
C ALA A 27 -2.04 18.92 -20.13
N MET A 28 -1.93 17.65 -19.75
CA MET A 28 -2.04 16.51 -20.66
C MET A 28 -3.48 16.13 -21.04
N ARG A 29 -4.49 16.92 -20.61
CA ARG A 29 -5.93 16.64 -20.77
C ARG A 29 -6.41 15.36 -20.07
N LEU A 30 -5.70 14.93 -19.02
CA LEU A 30 -6.03 13.78 -18.19
C LEU A 30 -6.71 14.21 -16.88
N SER A 31 -7.77 15.03 -16.99
CA SER A 31 -8.47 15.64 -15.84
C SER A 31 -9.00 14.62 -14.84
N LYS A 32 -9.52 13.47 -15.30
CA LYS A 32 -9.96 12.37 -14.41
C LYS A 32 -8.81 11.81 -13.58
N ALA A 33 -7.64 11.64 -14.18
CA ALA A 33 -6.47 11.13 -13.46
C ALA A 33 -5.96 12.16 -12.44
N ALA A 34 -5.96 13.45 -12.78
CA ALA A 34 -5.65 14.53 -11.84
C ALA A 34 -6.61 14.53 -10.65
N GLY A 35 -7.92 14.37 -10.89
CA GLY A 35 -8.93 14.25 -9.85
C GLY A 35 -8.70 13.07 -8.91
N ILE A 36 -8.33 11.90 -9.45
CA ILE A 36 -7.99 10.72 -8.63
C ILE A 36 -6.75 10.99 -7.76
N VAL A 37 -5.73 11.66 -8.30
CA VAL A 37 -4.52 12.01 -7.52
C VAL A 37 -4.88 12.94 -6.36
N ARG A 38 -5.59 14.03 -6.63
CA ARG A 38 -5.98 14.99 -5.57
C ARG A 38 -6.90 14.38 -4.52
N GLY A 39 -7.88 13.58 -4.96
CA GLY A 39 -8.83 12.94 -4.05
C GLY A 39 -8.23 11.84 -3.18
N GLY A 40 -7.18 11.16 -3.66
CA GLY A 40 -6.60 10.01 -2.95
C GLY A 40 -5.25 10.25 -2.27
N VAL A 41 -4.59 11.39 -2.51
CA VAL A 41 -3.20 11.61 -2.01
C VAL A 41 -3.10 11.53 -0.49
N GLU A 42 -4.10 12.03 0.23
CA GLU A 42 -4.11 12.02 1.68
C GLU A 42 -4.07 10.60 2.23
N ASP A 43 -4.96 9.74 1.73
CA ASP A 43 -5.02 8.34 2.12
C ASP A 43 -3.75 7.58 1.76
N THR A 44 -3.17 7.87 0.59
CA THR A 44 -1.96 7.17 0.14
C THR A 44 -0.69 7.62 0.86
N LEU A 45 -0.71 8.77 1.55
CA LEU A 45 0.40 9.27 2.37
C LEU A 45 0.28 8.90 3.85
N SER A 46 -0.79 8.20 4.26
CA SER A 46 -0.99 7.71 5.63
C SER A 46 0.16 6.87 6.18
N PHE A 47 0.97 6.24 5.31
CA PHE A 47 2.14 5.46 5.74
C PHE A 47 3.20 6.29 6.48
N HIS A 48 3.22 7.62 6.32
CA HIS A 48 4.13 8.50 7.06
C HIS A 48 3.90 8.47 8.57
N ALA A 49 2.72 8.04 9.04
CA ALA A 49 2.40 7.87 10.45
C ALA A 49 2.99 6.59 11.08
N PHE A 50 3.78 5.83 10.32
CA PHE A 50 4.39 4.58 10.75
C PHE A 50 5.92 4.70 10.80
N PRO A 51 6.63 3.77 11.48
CA PRO A 51 8.09 3.72 11.44
C PRO A 51 8.64 3.71 10.01
N ARG A 52 9.76 4.40 9.77
CA ARG A 52 10.37 4.52 8.43
C ARG A 52 10.70 3.15 7.81
N GLU A 53 11.06 2.17 8.63
CA GLU A 53 11.31 0.79 8.19
C GLU A 53 10.07 0.08 7.62
N HIS A 54 8.87 0.56 7.95
CA HIS A 54 7.61 0.01 7.46
C HIS A 54 7.12 0.68 6.18
N TRP A 55 7.58 1.90 5.86
CA TRP A 55 7.06 2.70 4.76
C TRP A 55 7.03 1.96 3.43
N MET A 56 8.14 1.30 3.06
CA MET A 56 8.24 0.59 1.77
C MET A 56 7.21 -0.54 1.65
N ARG A 57 6.89 -1.21 2.75
CA ARG A 57 5.95 -2.33 2.78
C ARG A 57 4.50 -1.86 2.77
N ILE A 58 4.21 -0.77 3.49
CA ILE A 58 2.85 -0.19 3.55
C ILE A 58 2.49 0.51 2.23
N ARG A 59 3.41 1.31 1.66
CA ARG A 59 3.13 2.12 0.46
C ARG A 59 3.01 1.30 -0.84
N THR A 60 3.39 0.02 -0.83
CA THR A 60 3.38 -0.82 -2.05
C THR A 60 2.38 -1.95 -1.95
N ASN A 61 1.71 -2.23 -3.06
CA ASN A 61 0.76 -3.33 -3.19
C ASN A 61 1.41 -4.63 -3.74
N ASN A 62 2.75 -4.69 -3.81
CA ASN A 62 3.51 -5.75 -4.48
C ASN A 62 3.08 -7.16 -4.06
N MET A 63 2.82 -7.36 -2.77
CA MET A 63 2.38 -8.65 -2.24
C MET A 63 0.99 -9.03 -2.74
N LEU A 64 0.05 -8.08 -2.71
CA LEU A 64 -1.31 -8.27 -3.24
C LEU A 64 -1.29 -8.53 -4.74
N GLU A 65 -0.52 -7.76 -5.52
CA GLU A 65 -0.36 -7.99 -6.96
C GLU A 65 0.18 -9.39 -7.26
N ARG A 66 1.14 -9.87 -6.47
CA ARG A 66 1.70 -11.21 -6.64
C ARG A 66 0.69 -12.30 -6.32
N ILE A 67 -0.11 -12.14 -5.27
CA ILE A 67 -1.21 -13.07 -4.94
C ILE A 67 -2.26 -13.08 -6.06
N MET A 68 -2.70 -11.90 -6.50
CA MET A 68 -3.70 -11.76 -7.56
C MET A 68 -3.22 -12.34 -8.89
N ARG A 69 -1.93 -12.17 -9.22
CA ARG A 69 -1.33 -12.78 -10.41
C ARG A 69 -1.36 -14.29 -10.36
N GLU A 70 -1.08 -14.89 -9.21
CA GLU A 70 -1.11 -16.34 -9.04
C GLU A 70 -2.53 -16.91 -9.09
N ILE A 71 -3.51 -16.21 -8.52
CA ILE A 71 -4.94 -16.56 -8.68
C ILE A 71 -5.32 -16.48 -10.16
N ARG A 72 -5.00 -15.36 -10.84
CA ARG A 72 -5.30 -15.17 -12.27
C ARG A 72 -4.67 -16.24 -13.15
N ARG A 73 -3.43 -16.65 -12.86
CA ARG A 73 -2.75 -17.73 -13.58
C ARG A 73 -3.53 -19.05 -13.51
N ARG A 74 -4.13 -19.36 -12.36
CA ARG A 74 -4.92 -20.59 -12.16
C ARG A 74 -6.32 -20.49 -12.74
N THR A 75 -6.97 -19.33 -12.67
CA THR A 75 -8.29 -19.13 -13.28
C THR A 75 -8.22 -19.14 -14.81
N ASN A 76 -7.14 -18.59 -15.40
CA ASN A 76 -6.97 -18.55 -16.85
C ASN A 76 -6.89 -19.95 -17.49
N VAL A 77 -6.43 -20.96 -16.75
CA VAL A 77 -6.38 -22.35 -17.24
C VAL A 77 -7.77 -22.99 -17.29
N VAL A 78 -8.66 -22.60 -16.38
CA VAL A 78 -10.03 -23.13 -16.33
C VAL A 78 -10.90 -22.54 -17.44
N GLY A 79 -10.71 -21.27 -17.77
CA GLY A 79 -11.43 -20.56 -18.83
C GLY A 79 -12.86 -20.19 -18.44
N CYS A 80 -13.70 -21.17 -18.11
CA CYS A 80 -15.09 -20.98 -17.70
C CYS A 80 -15.42 -21.81 -16.45
N PHE A 81 -16.01 -21.17 -15.44
CA PHE A 81 -16.43 -21.86 -14.22
C PHE A 81 -17.92 -22.21 -14.30
N PRO A 82 -18.36 -23.35 -13.75
CA PRO A 82 -19.78 -23.71 -13.66
C PRO A 82 -20.62 -22.69 -12.88
N ASP A 83 -20.04 -22.11 -11.82
CA ASP A 83 -20.65 -21.09 -10.98
C ASP A 83 -19.60 -20.27 -10.21
N GLY A 84 -20.06 -19.26 -9.46
CA GLY A 84 -19.19 -18.41 -8.63
C GLY A 84 -18.54 -19.14 -7.44
N ASN A 85 -19.17 -20.18 -6.89
CA ASN A 85 -18.61 -20.96 -5.79
C ASN A 85 -17.41 -21.79 -6.25
N SER A 86 -17.45 -22.33 -7.47
CA SER A 86 -16.36 -23.04 -8.11
C SER A 86 -15.13 -22.14 -8.31
N ALA A 87 -15.35 -20.90 -8.73
CA ALA A 87 -14.29 -19.89 -8.84
C ALA A 87 -13.71 -19.51 -7.46
N LEU A 88 -14.58 -19.29 -6.48
CA LEU A 88 -14.19 -18.99 -5.10
C LEU A 88 -13.38 -20.13 -4.48
N MET A 89 -13.76 -21.39 -4.73
CA MET A 89 -13.07 -22.58 -4.22
C MET A 89 -11.65 -22.64 -4.76
N LEU A 90 -11.44 -22.38 -6.05
CA LEU A 90 -10.09 -22.37 -6.65
C LEU A 90 -9.23 -21.23 -6.08
N ALA A 91 -9.79 -20.02 -5.95
CA ALA A 91 -9.10 -18.90 -5.34
C ALA A 91 -8.71 -19.22 -3.88
N SER A 92 -9.65 -19.77 -3.10
CA SER A 92 -9.45 -20.21 -1.72
C SER A 92 -8.38 -21.28 -1.59
N ALA A 93 -8.41 -22.30 -2.45
CA ALA A 93 -7.40 -23.36 -2.50
C ALA A 93 -6.01 -22.77 -2.78
N ARG A 94 -5.92 -21.78 -3.67
CA ARG A 94 -4.66 -21.10 -3.97
C ARG A 94 -4.15 -20.26 -2.80
N LEU A 95 -5.03 -19.52 -2.12
CA LEU A 95 -4.68 -18.76 -0.92
C LEU A 95 -4.20 -19.68 0.21
N ARG A 96 -4.90 -20.80 0.45
CA ARG A 96 -4.49 -21.81 1.43
C ARG A 96 -3.12 -22.39 1.10
N HIS A 97 -2.85 -22.69 -0.17
CA HIS A 97 -1.53 -23.16 -0.58
C HIS A 97 -0.46 -22.11 -0.31
N ILE A 98 -0.67 -20.84 -0.67
CA ILE A 98 0.29 -19.75 -0.40
C ILE A 98 0.58 -19.62 1.11
N ALA A 99 -0.47 -19.68 1.94
CA ALA A 99 -0.35 -19.66 3.40
C ALA A 99 0.42 -20.87 3.95
N GLY A 100 0.42 -22.01 3.26
CA GLY A 100 1.22 -23.19 3.63
C GLY A 100 2.68 -23.15 3.17
N THR A 101 3.12 -22.10 2.45
CA THR A 101 4.52 -21.97 1.99
C THR A 101 5.37 -21.13 2.94
N LYS A 102 6.68 -21.05 2.66
CA LYS A 102 7.64 -20.15 3.35
C LYS A 102 7.23 -18.66 3.37
N TRP A 103 6.22 -18.27 2.62
CA TRP A 103 5.72 -16.89 2.64
C TRP A 103 5.02 -16.54 3.94
N SER A 104 4.27 -17.47 4.54
CA SER A 104 3.56 -17.21 5.80
C SER A 104 4.50 -17.10 6.99
N SER A 105 5.69 -17.72 6.91
CA SER A 105 6.70 -17.66 7.97
C SER A 105 7.60 -16.42 7.89
N ALA A 106 7.52 -15.63 6.81
CA ALA A 106 8.31 -14.41 6.68
C ALA A 106 7.71 -13.28 7.53
N ARG A 107 8.53 -12.67 8.41
CA ARG A 107 8.11 -11.51 9.21
C ARG A 107 7.91 -10.28 8.32
N TYR A 108 6.66 -10.00 7.97
CA TYR A 108 6.31 -8.91 7.05
C TYR A 108 6.39 -7.52 7.68
N LEU A 109 6.02 -7.32 8.94
CA LEU A 109 6.24 -6.07 9.68
C LEU A 109 6.82 -6.41 11.06
N ASN A 110 7.77 -5.63 11.55
CA ASN A 110 8.35 -5.85 12.87
C ASN A 110 7.58 -5.02 13.89
N MET A 111 6.68 -5.65 14.63
CA MET A 111 5.81 -4.94 15.58
C MET A 111 6.57 -4.21 16.69
N LYS A 112 7.77 -4.68 17.06
CA LYS A 112 8.65 -3.98 18.02
C LYS A 112 8.97 -2.56 17.57
N ARG A 113 9.21 -2.34 16.26
CA ARG A 113 9.45 -0.99 15.71
C ARG A 113 8.23 -0.08 15.84
N LEU A 114 7.03 -0.66 15.72
CA LEU A 114 5.80 0.09 15.89
C LEU A 114 5.56 0.47 17.35
N GLU A 115 5.87 -0.43 18.28
CA GLU A 115 5.81 -0.17 19.72
C GLU A 115 6.80 0.93 20.13
N GLU A 116 8.07 0.81 19.71
CA GLU A 116 9.11 1.83 19.93
C GLU A 116 8.68 3.21 19.40
N HIS A 117 8.13 3.26 18.18
CA HIS A 117 7.68 4.51 17.57
C HIS A 117 6.50 5.14 18.32
N LYS A 118 5.53 4.34 18.79
CA LYS A 118 4.44 4.84 19.62
C LYS A 118 4.94 5.42 20.95
N GLN A 119 5.90 4.75 21.57
CA GLN A 119 6.47 5.20 22.84
C GLN A 119 7.22 6.53 22.69
N ASN A 120 8.02 6.66 21.62
CA ASN A 120 8.73 7.92 21.31
C ASN A 120 7.75 9.06 21.06
N TYR A 121 6.67 8.81 20.29
CA TYR A 121 5.63 9.80 20.03
C TYR A 121 4.94 10.29 21.31
N ILE A 122 4.60 9.36 22.23
CA ILE A 122 4.03 9.72 23.53
C ILE A 122 5.02 10.54 24.36
N HIS A 123 6.30 10.18 24.34
CA HIS A 123 7.34 10.90 25.08
C HIS A 123 7.53 12.34 24.58
N GLU A 124 7.61 12.53 23.25
CA GLU A 124 7.70 13.84 22.61
C GLU A 124 6.49 14.72 22.96
N MET A 125 5.28 14.16 22.88
CA MET A 125 4.05 14.87 23.23
C MET A 125 4.01 15.30 24.71
N ILE A 126 4.49 14.47 25.63
CA ILE A 126 4.58 14.84 27.05
C ILE A 126 5.62 15.95 27.26
N ALA A 127 6.75 15.89 26.57
CA ALA A 127 7.79 16.91 26.66
C ALA A 127 7.32 18.29 26.15
N GLU A 128 6.55 18.33 25.06
CA GLU A 128 5.94 19.57 24.53
C GLU A 128 4.89 20.18 25.45
N VAL A 129 4.14 19.37 26.20
CA VAL A 129 3.12 19.85 27.15
C VAL A 129 3.74 20.30 28.48
N ALA A 130 4.89 19.76 28.84
CA ALA A 130 5.59 20.05 30.10
C ALA A 130 6.59 21.23 30.01
N GLY A 131 6.89 21.72 28.80
CA GLY A 131 7.74 22.90 28.55
C GLY A 131 6.92 24.15 28.27
#